data_AF-A0A0M0K4B7-F1
#
_entry.id   AF-A0A0M0K4B7-F1
#
_cell.length_a   1.000
_cell.length_b   1.000
_cell.length_c   1.000
_cell.angle_alpha   90.00
_cell.angle_beta   90.00
_cell.angle_gamma   90.00
#
_symmetry.space_group_name_H-M   'P 1'
#
loop_
_entity.id
_entity.type
_entity.pdbx_description
1 polymer ?
#
loop_
_entity_poly.entity_id
_entity_poly.type
_entity_poly.pdbx_seq_one_letter_code
_entity_poly.pdbx_strand_id
1 'polypeptide(L)'
;MFLCEAALGTQRFITRDGEVGHSDKDPVSAHKANSCLAVGNTEPDAANNITVKFDGKDVVVPQGPVKPNPLVAEKCVEGSSSSFAQSEYLVYREDQVTIRYVLKMRFETPGGHWH
;
A
#
# COMPACT_ATOMS: atom_id res chain seq x y z
N MET A 1 -6.40 0.10 -15.08
CA MET A 1 -5.61 0.08 -13.83
C MET A 1 -4.16 0.40 -14.18
N PHE A 2 -3.42 1.07 -13.30
CA PHE A 2 -1.98 1.30 -13.48
C PHE A 2 -1.21 0.42 -12.51
N LEU A 3 -0.02 -0.01 -12.91
CA LEU A 3 0.98 -0.51 -11.98
C LEU A 3 2.15 0.47 -12.00
N CYS A 4 2.48 0.98 -10.82
CA CYS A 4 3.52 1.97 -10.64
C CYS A 4 4.63 1.39 -9.77
N GLU A 5 5.87 1.71 -10.13
CA GLU A 5 6.99 1.61 -9.21
C GLU A 5 6.88 2.77 -8.21
N ALA A 6 6.91 2.45 -6.91
CA ALA A 6 6.85 3.44 -5.83
C ALA A 6 8.10 3.33 -4.93
N ALA A 7 8.86 4.42 -4.82
CA ALA A 7 9.98 4.56 -3.91
C ALA A 7 9.48 4.86 -2.48
N LEU A 8 9.11 3.80 -1.76
CA LEU A 8 8.51 3.91 -0.42
C LEU A 8 9.51 4.39 0.65
N GLY A 9 10.79 4.03 0.52
CA GLY A 9 11.82 4.40 1.51
C GLY A 9 11.47 3.93 2.92
N THR A 10 11.81 4.73 3.93
CA THR A 10 11.38 4.48 5.31
C THR A 10 9.89 4.79 5.46
N GLN A 11 9.12 3.83 5.99
CA GLN A 11 7.66 3.94 6.11
C GLN A 11 7.25 4.31 7.54
N ARG A 12 6.28 5.21 7.68
CA ARG A 12 5.45 5.35 8.89
C ARG A 12 4.27 4.41 8.79
N PHE A 13 3.97 3.68 9.86
CA PHE A 13 2.79 2.82 9.92
C PHE A 13 1.65 3.53 10.65
N ILE A 14 0.42 3.39 10.15
CA ILE A 14 -0.81 3.85 10.80
C ILE A 14 -1.85 2.74 10.80
N THR A 15 -2.75 2.76 11.78
CA THR A 15 -3.77 1.70 11.98
C THR A 15 -5.19 2.24 12.09
N ARG A 16 -5.35 3.56 12.14
CA ARG A 16 -6.61 4.30 12.19
C ARG A 16 -6.56 5.46 11.21
N ASP A 17 -7.73 5.76 10.66
CA ASP A 17 -7.96 6.98 9.89
C ASP A 17 -7.63 8.22 10.73
N GLY A 18 -7.04 9.24 10.09
CA GLY A 18 -6.71 10.50 10.75
C GLY A 18 -5.47 10.49 11.66
N GLU A 19 -4.75 9.36 11.79
CA GLU A 19 -3.44 9.31 12.49
C GLU A 19 -2.35 10.14 11.80
N VAL A 20 -2.60 10.52 10.54
CA VAL A 20 -1.78 11.44 9.76
C VAL A 20 -2.66 12.58 9.28
N GLY A 21 -2.23 13.81 9.59
CA GLY A 21 -2.90 15.04 9.19
C GLY A 21 -2.12 15.77 8.12
N HIS A 22 -2.79 16.71 7.44
CA HIS A 22 -2.12 17.68 6.60
C HIS A 22 -1.33 18.68 7.47
N SER A 23 -0.11 19.00 7.05
CA SER A 23 0.72 20.02 7.70
C SER A 23 1.39 20.88 6.63
N ASP A 24 1.19 22.19 6.70
CA ASP A 24 1.82 23.15 5.78
C ASP A 24 3.36 23.20 5.94
N LYS A 25 3.87 22.71 7.08
CA LYS A 25 5.30 22.76 7.45
C LYS A 25 6.00 21.41 7.36
N ASP A 26 5.21 20.34 7.31
CA ASP A 26 5.69 18.97 7.12
C ASP A 26 4.87 18.39 5.95
N PRO A 27 5.24 18.71 4.71
CA PRO A 27 4.49 18.29 3.52
C PRO A 27 4.46 16.77 3.36
N VAL A 28 5.27 16.05 4.16
CA VAL A 28 5.26 14.60 4.25
C VAL A 28 4.55 14.25 5.56
N SER A 29 3.25 14.00 5.51
CA SER A 29 2.45 13.55 6.67
C SER A 29 2.91 12.21 7.28
N ALA A 30 4.07 11.70 6.87
CA ALA A 30 4.78 10.57 7.44
C ALA A 30 5.70 10.93 8.64
N HIS A 31 5.77 12.17 9.11
CA HIS A 31 6.56 12.58 10.29
C HIS A 31 8.04 12.12 10.22
N LYS A 32 8.81 12.69 9.29
CA LYS A 32 10.22 12.32 8.99
C LYS A 32 10.43 10.98 8.26
N ALA A 33 9.38 10.20 8.00
CA ALA A 33 9.47 9.07 7.06
C ALA A 33 9.31 9.54 5.60
N ASN A 34 9.52 8.65 4.64
CA ASN A 34 9.38 8.93 3.20
C ASN A 34 7.98 8.60 2.66
N SER A 35 7.24 7.72 3.33
CA SER A 35 5.89 7.29 2.94
C SER A 35 5.09 6.83 4.17
N CYS A 36 3.78 6.65 4.00
CA CYS A 36 2.91 6.00 4.98
C CYS A 36 2.40 4.66 4.47
N LEU A 37 2.36 3.66 5.35
CA LEU A 37 1.57 2.45 5.18
C LEU A 37 0.40 2.50 6.16
N ALA A 38 -0.81 2.65 5.62
CA ALA A 38 -2.02 2.31 6.35
C ALA A 38 -2.12 0.78 6.37
N VAL A 39 -1.85 0.21 7.54
CA VAL A 39 -1.69 -1.24 7.70
C VAL A 39 -3.05 -1.90 7.56
N GLY A 40 -3.27 -2.66 6.50
CA GLY A 40 -4.50 -3.44 6.32
C GLY A 40 -4.57 -4.64 7.27
N ASN A 41 -5.77 -5.10 7.55
CA ASN A 41 -5.99 -6.37 8.27
C ASN A 41 -5.42 -7.58 7.51
N THR A 42 -5.22 -7.44 6.21
CA THR A 42 -4.60 -8.46 5.35
C THR A 42 -3.57 -7.87 4.40
N GLU A 43 -2.58 -8.68 4.03
CA GLU A 43 -1.51 -8.34 3.07
C GLU A 43 -1.21 -9.57 2.19
N PRO A 44 -0.79 -9.43 0.93
CA PRO A 44 -0.22 -10.53 0.17
C PRO A 44 0.97 -11.17 0.90
N ASP A 45 1.04 -12.50 0.89
CA ASP A 45 2.12 -13.22 1.55
C ASP A 45 3.49 -12.90 0.95
N ALA A 46 4.32 -12.19 1.73
CA ALA A 46 5.65 -11.74 1.36
C ALA A 46 6.61 -12.89 1.00
N ALA A 47 6.35 -14.11 1.44
CA ALA A 47 7.15 -15.28 1.08
C ALA A 47 7.10 -15.60 -0.43
N ASN A 48 6.10 -15.08 -1.15
CA ASN A 48 5.92 -15.26 -2.58
C ASN A 48 6.26 -13.98 -3.38
N ASN A 49 6.83 -12.97 -2.74
CA ASN A 49 7.27 -11.78 -3.46
C ASN A 49 8.32 -12.16 -4.50
N ILE A 50 8.20 -11.56 -5.68
CA ILE A 50 9.24 -11.62 -6.70
C ILE A 50 9.90 -10.25 -6.84
N THR A 51 11.09 -10.24 -7.44
CA THR A 51 11.80 -9.01 -7.78
C THR A 51 11.87 -8.87 -9.29
N VAL A 52 11.48 -7.69 -9.78
CA VAL A 52 11.61 -7.30 -11.18
C VAL A 52 12.62 -6.15 -11.27
N LYS A 53 13.47 -6.16 -12.30
CA LYS A 53 14.42 -5.06 -12.54
C LYS A 53 13.81 -4.01 -13.45
N PHE A 54 13.74 -2.77 -12.98
CA PHE A 54 13.42 -1.60 -13.79
C PHE A 54 14.59 -0.60 -13.73
N ASP A 55 15.14 -0.23 -14.88
CA ASP A 55 16.28 0.70 -14.99
C ASP A 55 17.47 0.31 -14.09
N GLY A 56 17.72 -1.00 -13.97
CA GLY A 56 18.76 -1.58 -13.11
C GLY A 56 18.43 -1.66 -11.62
N LYS A 57 17.29 -1.12 -11.17
CA LYS A 57 16.83 -1.16 -9.77
C LYS A 57 15.92 -2.36 -9.52
N ASP A 58 16.04 -2.96 -8.35
CA ASP A 58 15.18 -4.05 -7.89
C ASP A 58 13.87 -3.51 -7.34
N VAL A 59 12.75 -3.99 -7.88
CA VAL A 59 11.40 -3.62 -7.47
C VAL A 59 10.63 -4.86 -7.05
N VAL A 60 10.11 -4.83 -5.83
CA VAL A 60 9.32 -5.91 -5.25
C VAL A 60 7.91 -5.92 -5.85
N VAL A 61 7.46 -7.09 -6.31
CA VAL A 61 6.10 -7.31 -6.81
C VAL A 61 5.44 -8.41 -5.97
N PRO A 62 4.38 -8.09 -5.20
CA PRO A 62 3.64 -9.10 -4.46
C PRO A 62 2.94 -10.08 -5.40
N GLN A 63 3.11 -11.39 -5.18
CA GLN A 63 2.44 -12.46 -5.94
C GLN A 63 1.68 -13.46 -5.05
N GLY A 64 1.83 -13.34 -3.73
CA GLY A 64 1.27 -14.29 -2.78
C GLY A 64 -0.25 -14.18 -2.62
N PRO A 65 -0.90 -15.23 -2.09
CA PRO A 65 -2.26 -15.12 -1.62
C PRO A 65 -2.34 -14.12 -0.45
N VAL A 66 -3.52 -13.51 -0.29
CA VAL A 66 -3.79 -12.61 0.82
C VAL A 66 -3.87 -13.39 2.13
N LYS A 67 -3.17 -12.92 3.18
CA LYS A 67 -3.12 -13.51 4.53
C LYS A 67 -3.33 -12.43 5.60
N PRO A 68 -3.66 -12.80 6.86
CA PRO A 68 -3.65 -11.85 7.98
C PRO A 68 -2.30 -11.10 8.04
N ASN A 69 -2.36 -9.78 8.12
CA ASN A 69 -1.15 -8.96 8.08
C ASN A 69 -0.43 -9.05 9.44
N PRO A 70 0.84 -9.53 9.50
CA PRO A 70 1.57 -9.65 10.76
C PRO A 70 1.78 -8.31 11.46
N LEU A 71 1.78 -7.19 10.72
CA LEU A 71 1.92 -5.85 11.30
C LEU A 71 0.71 -5.44 12.14
N VAL A 72 -0.46 -6.07 11.98
CA VAL A 72 -1.63 -5.77 12.83
C VAL A 72 -1.32 -6.10 14.29
N ALA A 73 -0.74 -7.28 14.55
CA ALA A 73 -0.39 -7.69 15.91
C ALA A 73 0.72 -6.83 16.52
N GLU A 74 1.59 -6.24 15.68
CA GLU A 74 2.69 -5.38 16.13
C GLU A 74 2.26 -3.92 16.34
N LYS A 75 1.39 -3.39 15.48
CA LYS A 75 1.07 -1.96 15.42
C LYS A 75 -0.27 -1.59 16.06
N CYS A 76 -1.22 -2.52 16.15
CA CYS A 76 -2.49 -2.28 16.81
C CYS A 76 -2.39 -2.53 18.32
N VAL A 77 -3.34 -1.98 19.08
CA VAL A 77 -3.52 -2.36 20.48
C VAL A 77 -3.86 -3.86 20.54
N GLU A 78 -3.31 -4.56 21.53
CA GLU A 78 -3.56 -5.99 21.72
C GLU A 78 -5.06 -6.30 21.71
N GLY A 79 -5.46 -7.28 20.90
CA GLY A 79 -6.87 -7.67 20.72
C GLY A 79 -7.70 -6.75 19.81
N SER A 80 -7.10 -5.75 19.16
CA SER A 80 -7.77 -4.88 18.18
C SER A 80 -7.30 -5.14 16.75
N SER A 81 -8.16 -4.80 15.78
CA SER A 81 -7.85 -4.82 14.35
C SER A 81 -7.46 -3.43 13.86
N SER A 82 -6.94 -3.31 12.64
CA SER A 82 -6.81 -2.03 11.92
C SER A 82 -8.18 -1.52 11.45
N SER A 83 -8.35 -0.20 11.26
CA SER A 83 -9.53 0.35 10.57
C SER A 83 -9.48 0.08 9.07
N PHE A 84 -8.30 -0.22 8.53
CA PHE A 84 -8.09 -0.53 7.13
C PHE A 84 -8.30 -2.03 6.90
N ALA A 85 -9.24 -2.40 6.03
CA ALA A 85 -9.46 -3.80 5.64
C ALA A 85 -8.26 -4.33 4.82
N GLN A 86 -7.77 -3.53 3.88
CA GLN A 86 -6.61 -3.80 3.02
C GLN A 86 -5.60 -2.68 3.18
N SER A 87 -4.32 -2.96 2.90
CA SER A 87 -3.27 -1.97 3.06
C SER A 87 -3.36 -0.86 2.02
N GLU A 88 -3.06 0.36 2.43
CA GLU A 88 -2.94 1.52 1.56
C GLU A 88 -1.53 2.09 1.66
N TYR A 89 -0.86 2.24 0.51
CA TYR A 89 0.49 2.78 0.41
C TYR A 89 0.41 4.22 -0.09
N LEU A 90 0.85 5.16 0.74
CA LEU A 90 0.78 6.59 0.45
C LEU A 90 2.18 7.18 0.29
N VAL A 91 2.39 7.88 -0.82
CA VAL A 91 3.53 8.76 -1.04
C VAL A 91 3.04 10.20 -1.16
N TYR A 92 3.93 11.16 -0.89
CA TYR A 92 3.56 12.58 -0.82
C TYR A 92 4.30 13.46 -1.83
N ARG A 93 5.21 12.87 -2.61
CA ARG A 93 5.86 13.53 -3.74
C ARG A 93 5.65 12.71 -4.99
N GLU A 94 5.31 13.40 -6.08
CA GLU A 94 5.10 12.77 -7.39
C GLU A 94 6.38 12.10 -7.90
N ASP A 95 7.56 12.61 -7.53
CA ASP A 95 8.86 12.04 -7.88
C ASP A 95 9.15 10.67 -7.25
N GLN A 96 8.33 10.20 -6.30
CA GLN A 96 8.44 8.86 -5.73
C GLN A 96 7.79 7.80 -6.61
N VAL A 97 7.06 8.18 -7.66
CA VAL A 97 6.24 7.25 -8.46
C VAL A 97 6.63 7.31 -9.92
N THR A 98 6.75 6.14 -10.54
CA THR A 98 6.91 6.00 -11.99
C THR A 98 5.93 4.97 -12.52
N ILE A 99 5.07 5.35 -13.47
CA ILE A 99 4.14 4.42 -14.10
C ILE A 99 4.94 3.42 -14.95
N ARG A 100 4.77 2.11 -14.70
CA ARG A 100 5.43 1.04 -15.46
C ARG A 100 4.47 0.33 -16.41
N TYR A 101 3.21 0.17 -16.03
CA TYR A 101 2.21 -0.48 -16.87
C TYR A 101 0.85 0.22 -16.83
N VAL A 102 0.15 0.15 -17.96
CA VAL A 102 -1.26 0.52 -18.10
C VAL A 102 -2.03 -0.72 -18.51
N LEU A 103 -3.01 -1.12 -17.70
CA LEU A 103 -3.80 -2.33 -17.92
C LEU A 103 -5.19 -1.93 -18.42
N LYS A 104 -5.52 -2.43 -19.62
CA LYS A 104 -6.90 -2.50 -20.11
C LYS A 104 -7.57 -3.70 -19.46
N MET A 105 -8.64 -3.45 -18.71
CA MET A 105 -9.39 -4.48 -18.01
C MET A 105 -10.82 -4.53 -18.53
N ARG A 106 -11.40 -5.72 -18.53
CA ARG A 106 -12.84 -5.93 -18.70
C ARG A 106 -13.40 -6.36 -17.35
N PHE A 107 -14.41 -5.64 -16.88
CA PHE A 107 -15.12 -6.03 -15.66
C PHE A 107 -16.34 -6.85 -16.05
N GLU A 108 -16.47 -8.02 -15.46
CA GLU A 108 -17.64 -8.87 -15.58
C GLU A 108 -18.34 -8.87 -14.23
N THR A 109 -19.65 -8.60 -14.23
CA THR A 109 -20.47 -8.65 -13.01
C THR A 109 -21.26 -9.95 -13.08
N PRO A 110 -21.04 -10.91 -12.16
CA PRO A 110 -21.88 -12.10 -12.10
C PRO A 110 -23.34 -11.70 -11.81
N GLY A 111 -24.28 -12.03 -12.72
CA GLY A 111 -25.73 -11.84 -12.52
C GLY A 111 -26.33 -10.48 -12.89
N GLY A 112 -25.68 -9.67 -13.74
CA GLY A 112 -26.10 -8.28 -14.03
C GLY A 112 -27.51 -8.12 -14.63
N HIS A 113 -28.48 -7.72 -13.80
CA HIS A 113 -29.57 -6.84 -14.20
C HIS A 113 -29.29 -5.46 -13.61
N TRP A 114 -29.02 -4.49 -14.48
CA TRP A 114 -29.05 -3.07 -14.12
C TRP A 114 -30.39 -2.52 -14.61
N HIS A 115 -31.19 -1.99 -13.69
CA HIS A 115 -32.35 -1.14 -14.02
C HIS A 115 -31.89 0.28 -14.32
#